data_AF-A0ABD0PLY0-F1
#
_entry.id   AF-A0ABD0PLY0-F1
#
_cell.length_a   1.000
_cell.length_b   1.000
_cell.length_c   1.000
_cell.angle_alpha   90.00
_cell.angle_beta   90.00
_cell.angle_gamma   90.00
#
_symmetry.space_group_name_H-M   'P 1'
#
loop_
_entity.id
_entity.type
_entity.pdbx_description
1 polymer ?
#
loop_
_entity_poly.entity_id
_entity_poly.type
_entity_poly.pdbx_seq_one_letter_code
_entity_poly.pdbx_strand_id
1 'polypeptide(L)'
;DAPLKMVLNNLDVLEELVLVLDPDISGAKNTRHLAAQCSFSFAWINYAYSMKDHKSPLVAVLEGVVTKNPDWTVGHLAELLTGIGRNDAVEILAKLPVGV
;
A
#
# COMPACT_ATOMS: atom_id res chain seq x y z
N ASP A 1 14.38 5.31 9.15
CA ASP A 1 13.57 4.26 8.49
C ASP A 1 13.80 4.23 6.99
N ALA A 2 13.63 3.05 6.39
CA ALA A 2 13.70 2.84 4.95
C ALA A 2 12.68 3.72 4.20
N PRO A 3 13.04 4.36 3.07
CA PRO A 3 12.09 5.12 2.25
C PRO A 3 10.94 4.25 1.75
N LEU A 4 9.73 4.79 1.67
CA LEU A 4 8.55 4.07 1.16
C LEU A 4 8.76 3.53 -0.26
N LYS A 5 9.56 4.24 -1.07
CA LYS A 5 9.95 3.80 -2.42
C LYS A 5 10.60 2.41 -2.45
N MET A 6 11.22 1.95 -1.36
CA MET A 6 11.78 0.59 -1.28
C MET A 6 10.72 -0.49 -1.43
N VAL A 7 9.47 -0.25 -0.98
CA VAL A 7 8.36 -1.21 -1.16
C VAL A 7 8.08 -1.43 -2.65
N LEU A 8 8.07 -0.35 -3.46
CA LEU A 8 7.86 -0.43 -4.90
C LEU A 8 9.01 -1.14 -5.65
N ASN A 9 10.22 -1.10 -5.09
CA ASN A 9 11.40 -1.71 -5.70
C ASN A 9 11.57 -3.20 -5.31
N ASN A 10 10.93 -3.65 -4.22
CA ASN A 10 11.00 -5.04 -3.79
C ASN A 10 9.77 -5.79 -4.31
N LEU A 11 9.94 -6.49 -5.44
CA LEU A 11 8.84 -7.14 -6.15
C LEU A 11 8.15 -8.23 -5.32
N ASP A 12 8.92 -9.00 -4.54
CA ASP A 12 8.36 -10.09 -3.71
C ASP A 12 7.42 -9.53 -2.63
N VAL A 13 7.88 -8.52 -1.89
CA VAL A 13 7.07 -7.84 -0.88
C VAL A 13 5.87 -7.15 -1.52
N LEU A 14 6.06 -6.51 -2.67
CA LEU A 14 4.99 -5.81 -3.37
C LEU A 14 3.89 -6.77 -3.83
N GLU A 15 4.26 -7.91 -4.41
CA GLU A 15 3.30 -8.92 -4.88
C GLU A 15 2.51 -9.51 -3.71
N GLU A 16 3.17 -9.86 -2.61
CA GLU A 16 2.49 -10.34 -1.41
C GLU A 16 1.50 -9.30 -0.84
N LEU A 17 1.91 -8.03 -0.77
CA LEU A 17 1.01 -6.96 -0.31
C LEU A 17 -0.19 -6.79 -1.24
N VAL A 18 0.00 -6.89 -2.56
CA VAL A 18 -1.08 -6.84 -3.55
C VAL A 18 -2.06 -7.99 -3.31
N LEU A 19 -1.57 -9.21 -3.11
CA LEU A 19 -2.40 -10.39 -2.89
C LEU A 19 -3.29 -10.26 -1.65
N VAL A 20 -2.81 -9.60 -0.60
CA VAL A 20 -3.59 -9.45 0.63
C VAL A 20 -4.44 -8.16 0.64
N LEU A 21 -3.99 -7.05 0.03
CA LEU A 21 -4.66 -5.75 0.15
C LEU A 21 -5.59 -5.40 -1.01
N ASP A 22 -5.37 -5.88 -2.23
CA ASP A 22 -6.24 -5.51 -3.36
C ASP A 22 -7.58 -6.24 -3.41
N PRO A 23 -7.68 -7.53 -3.04
CA PRO A 23 -8.97 -8.24 -3.04
C PRO A 23 -10.00 -7.59 -2.12
N ASP A 24 -11.26 -7.66 -2.54
CA ASP A 24 -12.39 -7.27 -1.71
C ASP A 24 -12.88 -8.49 -0.93
N ILE A 25 -12.39 -8.62 0.31
CA ILE A 25 -12.74 -9.72 1.21
C ILE A 25 -13.71 -9.17 2.24
N SER A 26 -14.88 -9.81 2.35
CA SER A 26 -15.92 -9.40 3.31
C SER A 26 -15.36 -9.32 4.73
N GLY A 27 -15.51 -8.16 5.37
CA GLY A 27 -15.05 -7.91 6.73
C GLY A 27 -13.58 -7.48 6.86
N ALA A 28 -12.79 -7.45 5.79
CA ALA A 28 -11.41 -6.97 5.81
C ALA A 28 -11.26 -5.64 5.06
N LYS A 29 -10.57 -4.67 5.68
CA LYS A 29 -10.21 -3.42 4.98
C LYS A 29 -9.13 -3.70 3.93
N ASN A 30 -9.18 -2.99 2.82
CA ASN A 30 -8.37 -3.23 1.62
C ASN A 30 -7.71 -1.93 1.13
N THR A 31 -7.10 -1.96 -0.05
CA THR A 31 -6.42 -0.81 -0.66
C THR A 31 -7.31 0.45 -0.73
N ARG A 32 -8.64 0.33 -0.89
CA ARG A 32 -9.55 1.50 -0.86
C ARG A 32 -9.46 2.26 0.46
N HIS A 33 -9.40 1.52 1.56
CA HIS A 33 -9.35 2.08 2.91
C HIS A 33 -7.98 2.72 3.17
N LEU A 34 -6.90 2.07 2.72
CA LEU A 34 -5.56 2.65 2.77
C LEU A 34 -5.47 3.96 1.96
N ALA A 35 -5.98 3.95 0.73
CA ALA A 35 -5.98 5.13 -0.14
C ALA A 35 -6.76 6.31 0.47
N ALA A 36 -7.87 6.03 1.16
CA ALA A 36 -8.61 7.05 1.89
C ALA A 36 -7.78 7.65 3.04
N GLN A 37 -7.02 6.84 3.79
CA GLN A 37 -6.08 7.32 4.82
C GLN A 37 -4.96 8.18 4.21
N CYS A 38 -4.53 7.84 2.99
CA CYS A 38 -3.58 8.64 2.21
C CYS A 38 -4.22 9.87 1.51
N SER A 39 -5.45 10.25 1.88
CA SER A 39 -6.17 11.42 1.35
C SER A 39 -6.43 11.39 -0.17
N PHE A 40 -6.56 10.21 -0.77
CA PHE A 40 -7.07 10.10 -2.15
C PHE A 40 -8.58 10.26 -2.19
N SER A 41 -9.09 10.96 -3.20
CA SER A 41 -10.54 11.14 -3.38
C SER A 41 -11.21 9.83 -3.79
N PHE A 42 -12.49 9.68 -3.44
CA PHE A 42 -13.29 8.52 -3.83
C PHE A 42 -13.30 8.28 -5.35
N ALA A 43 -13.36 9.35 -6.14
CA ALA A 43 -13.30 9.28 -7.61
C ALA A 43 -11.98 8.69 -8.10
N TRP A 44 -10.85 9.11 -7.53
CA TRP A 44 -9.53 8.58 -7.88
C TRP A 44 -9.39 7.11 -7.47
N ILE A 45 -9.88 6.75 -6.28
CA ILE A 45 -9.85 5.36 -5.79
C ILE A 45 -10.64 4.44 -6.72
N ASN A 46 -11.84 4.85 -7.16
CA ASN A 46 -12.63 4.07 -8.11
C ASN A 46 -11.94 3.94 -9.47
N TYR A 47 -11.29 5.00 -9.94
CA TYR A 47 -10.51 4.96 -11.17
C TYR A 47 -9.35 3.95 -11.06
N ALA A 48 -8.57 3.99 -9.97
CA ALA A 48 -7.48 3.02 -9.74
C ALA A 48 -7.98 1.57 -9.78
N TYR A 49 -9.13 1.29 -9.16
CA TYR A 49 -9.76 -0.03 -9.20
C TYR A 49 -10.33 -0.42 -10.56
N SER A 50 -10.79 0.54 -11.38
CA SER A 50 -11.21 0.25 -12.77
C SER A 50 -10.03 -0.13 -13.66
N MET A 51 -8.81 0.28 -13.30
CA MET A 51 -7.57 -0.02 -14.03
C MET A 51 -6.86 -1.28 -13.51
N LYS A 52 -7.46 -2.02 -12.57
CA LYS A 52 -6.83 -3.15 -11.86
C LYS A 52 -6.26 -4.23 -12.78
N ASP A 53 -6.87 -4.44 -13.95
CA ASP A 53 -6.44 -5.43 -14.94
C ASP A 53 -5.13 -5.03 -15.65
N HIS A 54 -4.75 -3.75 -15.58
CA HIS A 54 -3.51 -3.20 -16.15
C HIS A 54 -2.50 -2.83 -15.07
N LYS A 55 -2.98 -2.38 -13.91
CA LYS A 55 -2.16 -1.95 -12.79
C LYS A 55 -2.88 -2.17 -11.46
N SER A 56 -2.22 -2.85 -10.54
CA SER A 56 -2.71 -3.03 -9.18
C SER A 56 -3.11 -1.68 -8.55
N PRO A 57 -4.31 -1.58 -7.94
CA PRO A 57 -4.72 -0.41 -7.16
C PRO A 57 -3.71 -0.07 -6.07
N LEU A 58 -3.14 -1.05 -5.37
CA LEU A 58 -2.14 -0.81 -4.33
C LEU A 58 -0.89 -0.14 -4.91
N VAL A 59 -0.38 -0.65 -6.03
CA VAL A 59 0.79 -0.07 -6.71
C VAL A 59 0.51 1.39 -7.09
N ALA A 60 -0.67 1.67 -7.66
CA ALA A 60 -1.06 3.03 -8.01
C ALA A 60 -1.12 3.96 -6.79
N VAL A 61 -1.64 3.48 -5.65
CA VAL A 61 -1.67 4.24 -4.39
C VAL A 61 -0.26 4.51 -3.90
N LEU A 62 0.59 3.49 -3.81
CA LEU A 62 1.97 3.63 -3.32
C LEU A 62 2.79 4.59 -4.16
N GLU A 63 2.72 4.50 -5.49
CA GLU A 63 3.37 5.47 -6.38
C GLU A 63 2.87 6.89 -6.18
N GLY A 64 1.55 7.05 -6.03
CA GLY A 64 0.93 8.35 -5.78
C GLY A 64 1.37 8.94 -4.44
N VAL A 65 1.48 8.12 -3.40
CA VAL A 65 1.99 8.53 -2.08
C VAL A 65 3.45 8.93 -2.17
N VAL A 66 4.32 8.11 -2.76
CA VAL A 66 5.75 8.41 -2.89
C VAL A 66 5.97 9.71 -3.68
N THR A 67 5.12 10.00 -4.66
CA THR A 67 5.19 11.24 -5.45
C THR A 67 4.72 12.46 -4.65
N LYS A 68 3.63 12.34 -3.87
CA LYS A 68 3.09 13.42 -3.04
C LYS A 68 3.91 13.68 -1.77
N ASN A 69 4.54 12.64 -1.23
CA ASN A 69 5.17 12.60 0.08
C ASN A 69 6.51 11.85 0.00
N PRO A 70 7.55 12.45 -0.60
CA PRO A 70 8.84 11.78 -0.82
C PRO A 70 9.56 11.38 0.48
N ASP A 71 9.26 12.06 1.59
CA ASP A 71 9.86 11.80 2.91
C ASP A 71 9.18 10.66 3.68
N TRP A 72 8.09 10.10 3.13
CA TRP A 72 7.42 8.97 3.78
C TRP A 72 8.29 7.72 3.76
N THR A 73 8.21 6.99 4.87
CA THR A 73 9.02 5.80 5.15
C THR A 73 8.12 4.57 5.18
N VAL A 74 8.74 3.40 5.18
CA VAL A 74 8.05 2.12 5.40
C VAL A 74 7.29 2.12 6.75
N GLY A 75 7.84 2.79 7.78
CA GLY A 75 7.20 2.95 9.09
C GLY A 75 5.86 3.68 9.01
N HIS A 76 5.80 4.78 8.27
CA HIS A 76 4.53 5.51 8.05
C HIS A 76 3.47 4.63 7.37
N LEU A 77 3.86 3.82 6.38
CA LEU A 77 2.93 2.87 5.75
C LEU A 77 2.46 1.81 6.75
N ALA A 78 3.35 1.27 7.58
CA ALA A 78 3.01 0.28 8.60
C ALA A 78 2.02 0.83 9.63
N GLU A 79 2.16 2.10 10.04
CA GLU A 79 1.19 2.77 10.93
C GLU A 79 -0.20 2.88 10.29
N LEU A 80 -0.27 3.26 9.02
CA LEU A 80 -1.54 3.34 8.28
C LEU A 80 -2.22 1.97 8.16
N LEU A 81 -1.44 0.94 7.83
CA LEU A 81 -1.93 -0.45 7.75
C LEU A 81 -2.44 -0.95 9.11
N THR A 82 -1.71 -0.66 10.18
CA THR A 82 -2.15 -0.95 11.56
C THR A 82 -3.45 -0.22 11.90
N GLY A 83 -3.58 1.06 11.50
CA GLY A 83 -4.79 1.86 11.71
C GLY A 83 -6.02 1.32 10.98
N ILE A 84 -5.83 0.57 9.89
CA ILE A 84 -6.91 -0.16 9.20
C ILE A 84 -7.01 -1.64 9.62
N GLY A 85 -6.26 -2.07 10.64
CA GLY A 85 -6.30 -3.43 11.17
C GLY A 85 -5.66 -4.49 10.28
N ARG A 86 -4.80 -4.09 9.34
CA ARG A 86 -4.11 -4.97 8.38
C ARG A 86 -2.70 -5.34 8.87
N ASN A 87 -2.67 -6.00 10.04
CA ASN A 87 -1.41 -6.45 10.66
C ASN A 87 -0.68 -7.51 9.81
N ASP A 88 -1.41 -8.31 9.05
CA ASP A 88 -0.87 -9.23 8.06
C ASP A 88 0.00 -8.52 7.01
N ALA A 89 -0.44 -7.35 6.52
CA ALA A 89 0.34 -6.54 5.61
C ALA A 89 1.57 -5.91 6.29
N VAL A 90 1.50 -5.60 7.58
CA VAL A 90 2.65 -5.11 8.36
C VAL A 90 3.72 -6.19 8.52
N GLU A 91 3.33 -7.44 8.77
CA GLU A 91 4.25 -8.58 8.81
C GLU A 91 4.96 -8.80 7.46
N ILE A 92 4.26 -8.59 6.35
CA ILE A 92 4.87 -8.64 5.01
C ILE A 92 5.90 -7.51 4.83
N LEU A 93 5.61 -6.29 5.30
CA LEU A 93 6.57 -5.18 5.26
C LEU A 93 7.84 -5.46 6.06
N ALA A 94 7.74 -6.22 7.16
CA ALA A 94 8.89 -6.58 7.99
C ALA A 94 9.90 -7.49 7.27
N LYS A 95 9.54 -8.09 6.12
CA LYS A 95 10.45 -8.86 5.26
C LYS A 95 11.43 -7.98 4.49
N LEU A 96 11.16 -6.66 4.40
CA LEU A 96 12.09 -5.74 3.77
C LEU A 96 13.41 -5.71 4.53
N PRO A 97 14.56 -5.72 3.82
CA PRO A 97 15.84 -5.58 4.48
C PRO A 97 15.86 -4.23 5.21
N VAL A 98 16.04 -4.28 6.53
CA VAL A 98 16.38 -3.09 7.32
C VAL A 98 17.70 -2.59 6.75
N GLY A 99 17.70 -1.38 6.17
CA GLY A 99 18.85 -0.85 5.47
C GLY A 99 20.15 -1.08 6.23
N VAL A 100 21.09 -1.75 5.57
CA VAL A 100 22.50 -1.86 5.98
C VAL A 100 23.15 -0.49 5.83
#